data_AF-A0A7C5CDR4-F1
#
_entry.id   AF-A0A7C5CDR4-F1
#
_cell.length_a   1.000
_cell.length_b   1.000
_cell.length_c   1.000
_cell.angle_alpha   90.00
_cell.angle_beta   90.00
_cell.angle_gamma   90.00
#
_symmetry.space_group_name_H-M   'P 1'
#
loop_
_entity.id
_entity.type
_entity.pdbx_description
1 polymer ?
#
loop_
_entity_poly.entity_id
_entity_poly.type
_entity_poly.pdbx_seq_one_letter_code
_entity_poly.pdbx_strand_id
1 'polypeptide(L)'
;MSVLSYGDLASTFLTRRQSSGLKADLTRLGTEMSTGKKQDLGRALGGDFGRFAGIERSLKAVAAYKTANSEASSMLSAAQLALGNVQDMGQELSPALLTAANAADVTLIGATSEDARQKFGAVVSTLNVQPAGRSLFGCAATDRPALASGDEIMAELMTTTAAETTAAGILAAVDAWFDTPGGGFENLGYLGSVNDMGPLVIADDETAELSVRADDAAIRDTLKGFALAGMVAEGAPAGNVQEQAALMEAAAENMLTSDGGVTNLRARLGAVEARVDGAQARNSAEAAAYELARTELIGADPYEAASALEAVYSQIETLYTVTAHIAGLTFTDYMK
;
A
#
# COMPACT_ATOMS: atom_id res chain seq x y z
N MET A 1 -14.69 -78.71 -18.71
CA MET A 1 -14.41 -77.38 -18.14
C MET A 1 -15.70 -76.58 -18.19
N SER A 2 -16.29 -76.27 -17.04
CA SER A 2 -17.53 -75.49 -16.95
C SER A 2 -17.23 -74.04 -17.30
N VAL A 3 -17.61 -73.63 -18.51
CA VAL A 3 -17.62 -72.22 -18.90
C VAL A 3 -18.81 -71.58 -18.18
N LEU A 4 -18.53 -70.75 -17.17
CA LEU A 4 -19.53 -69.90 -16.53
C LEU A 4 -20.10 -68.96 -17.59
N SER A 5 -21.29 -69.26 -18.12
CA SER A 5 -22.05 -68.37 -18.99
C SER A 5 -22.58 -67.22 -18.12
N TYR A 6 -21.89 -66.08 -18.16
CA TYR A 6 -22.47 -64.82 -17.70
C TYR A 6 -23.59 -64.44 -18.67
N GLY A 7 -24.79 -64.15 -18.16
CA GLY A 7 -25.90 -63.70 -19.00
C GLY A 7 -25.51 -62.46 -19.81
N ASP A 8 -25.96 -62.37 -21.06
CA ASP A 8 -25.64 -61.30 -22.03
C ASP A 8 -25.86 -59.88 -21.46
N LEU A 9 -26.90 -59.72 -20.64
CA LEU A 9 -27.19 -58.51 -19.88
C LEU A 9 -26.10 -58.13 -18.87
N ALA A 10 -25.51 -59.12 -18.18
CA ALA A 10 -24.41 -58.90 -17.23
C ALA A 10 -23.10 -58.52 -17.94
N SER A 11 -22.82 -59.16 -19.08
CA SER A 11 -21.67 -58.82 -19.96
C SER A 11 -21.77 -57.38 -20.47
N THR A 12 -22.92 -57.01 -21.02
CA THR A 12 -23.19 -55.66 -21.52
C THR A 12 -23.08 -54.60 -20.42
N PHE A 13 -23.59 -54.90 -19.23
CA PHE A 13 -23.49 -54.01 -18.07
C PHE A 13 -22.03 -53.82 -17.61
N LEU A 14 -21.24 -54.90 -17.57
CA LEU A 14 -19.82 -54.87 -17.25
C LEU A 14 -19.03 -53.99 -18.24
N THR A 15 -19.22 -54.18 -19.54
CA THR A 15 -18.53 -53.39 -20.59
C THR A 15 -18.91 -51.91 -20.51
N ARG A 16 -20.21 -51.60 -20.28
CA ARG A 16 -20.65 -50.20 -20.09
C ARG A 16 -20.02 -49.57 -18.85
N ARG A 17 -19.93 -50.31 -17.73
CA ARG A 17 -19.29 -49.84 -16.51
C ARG A 17 -17.78 -49.59 -16.72
N GLN A 18 -17.08 -50.48 -17.39
CA GLN A 18 -15.66 -50.31 -17.72
C GLN A 18 -15.43 -49.13 -18.67
N SER A 19 -16.23 -49.00 -19.72
CA SER A 19 -16.16 -47.87 -20.65
C SER A 19 -16.41 -46.54 -19.93
N SER A 20 -17.40 -46.49 -19.02
CA SER A 20 -17.65 -45.31 -18.20
C SER A 20 -16.49 -44.98 -17.27
N GLY A 21 -15.85 -45.99 -16.67
CA GLY A 21 -14.68 -45.82 -15.81
C GLY A 21 -13.48 -45.26 -16.56
N LEU A 22 -13.12 -45.86 -17.70
CA LEU A 22 -12.00 -45.42 -18.52
C LEU A 22 -12.20 -44.00 -19.08
N LYS A 23 -13.43 -43.63 -19.46
CA LYS A 23 -13.74 -42.25 -19.87
C LYS A 23 -13.59 -41.25 -18.74
N ALA A 24 -13.97 -41.63 -17.52
CA ALA A 24 -13.78 -40.80 -16.33
C ALA A 24 -12.29 -40.63 -16.02
N ASP A 25 -11.50 -41.72 -16.07
CA ASP A 25 -10.05 -41.67 -15.89
C ASP A 25 -9.33 -40.85 -16.96
N LEU A 26 -9.76 -40.95 -18.22
CA LEU A 26 -9.23 -40.14 -19.32
C LEU A 26 -9.49 -38.65 -19.11
N THR A 27 -10.70 -38.28 -18.68
CA THR A 27 -11.06 -36.89 -18.37
C THR A 27 -10.25 -36.39 -17.18
N ARG A 28 -10.09 -37.22 -16.14
CA ARG A 28 -9.33 -36.92 -14.95
C ARG A 28 -7.86 -36.70 -15.27
N LEU A 29 -7.18 -37.69 -15.83
CA LEU A 29 -5.76 -37.62 -16.18
C LEU A 29 -5.47 -36.50 -17.19
N GLY A 30 -6.38 -36.25 -18.14
CA GLY A 30 -6.26 -35.10 -19.05
C GLY A 30 -6.32 -33.75 -18.31
N THR A 31 -7.18 -33.63 -17.29
CA THR A 31 -7.27 -32.43 -16.44
C THR A 31 -6.03 -32.32 -15.54
N GLU A 32 -5.58 -33.42 -14.93
CA GLU A 32 -4.41 -33.45 -14.05
C GLU A 32 -3.13 -33.11 -14.82
N MET A 33 -2.98 -33.60 -16.05
CA MET A 33 -1.86 -33.30 -16.95
C MET A 33 -1.85 -31.83 -17.39
N SER A 34 -3.02 -31.25 -17.69
CA SER A 34 -3.12 -29.86 -18.16
C SER A 34 -3.04 -28.83 -17.04
N THR A 35 -3.52 -29.16 -15.84
CA THR A 35 -3.55 -28.25 -14.69
C THR A 35 -2.39 -28.45 -13.70
N GLY A 36 -1.67 -29.57 -13.79
CA GLY A 36 -0.63 -29.96 -12.85
C GLY A 36 -1.16 -30.26 -11.43
N LYS A 37 -2.48 -30.46 -11.28
CA LYS A 37 -3.13 -30.67 -9.98
C LYS A 37 -4.03 -31.89 -10.03
N LYS A 38 -4.01 -32.69 -8.96
CA LYS A 38 -4.89 -33.85 -8.78
C LYS A 38 -6.35 -33.38 -8.73
N GLN A 39 -7.21 -34.03 -9.50
CA GLN A 39 -8.63 -33.69 -9.56
C GLN A 39 -9.39 -34.25 -8.35
N ASP A 40 -9.01 -35.45 -7.91
CA ASP A 40 -9.58 -36.11 -6.74
C ASP A 40 -8.79 -35.75 -5.48
N LEU A 41 -9.15 -34.62 -4.88
CA LEU A 41 -8.56 -34.14 -3.63
C LEU A 41 -8.82 -35.11 -2.47
N GLY A 42 -9.97 -35.80 -2.46
CA GLY A 42 -10.29 -36.76 -1.39
C GLY A 42 -9.34 -37.96 -1.38
N ARG A 43 -9.02 -38.48 -2.57
CA ARG A 43 -8.03 -39.54 -2.74
C ARG A 43 -6.60 -39.04 -2.56
N ALA A 44 -6.28 -37.84 -3.04
CA ALA A 44 -4.95 -37.23 -2.89
C ALA A 44 -4.58 -36.97 -1.42
N LEU A 45 -5.55 -36.51 -0.63
CA LEU A 45 -5.36 -36.13 0.77
C LEU A 45 -5.63 -37.28 1.75
N GLY A 46 -6.06 -38.46 1.27
CA GLY A 46 -6.38 -39.60 2.13
C GLY A 46 -7.50 -39.33 3.14
N GLY A 47 -8.35 -38.34 2.88
CA GLY A 47 -9.43 -37.90 3.78
C GLY A 47 -9.03 -36.87 4.86
N ASP A 48 -7.75 -36.50 5.00
CA ASP A 48 -7.31 -35.44 5.91
C ASP A 48 -7.27 -34.08 5.20
N PHE A 49 -8.42 -33.41 5.19
CA PHE A 49 -8.54 -32.05 4.64
C PHE A 49 -8.02 -30.97 5.60
N GLY A 50 -7.69 -31.30 6.86
CA GLY A 50 -7.32 -30.31 7.87
C GLY A 50 -6.03 -29.57 7.51
N ARG A 51 -5.01 -30.32 7.06
CA ARG A 51 -3.73 -29.75 6.62
C ARG A 51 -3.87 -28.85 5.40
N PHE A 52 -4.64 -29.31 4.41
CA PHE A 52 -4.89 -28.53 3.19
C PHE A 52 -5.68 -27.25 3.48
N ALA A 53 -6.73 -27.34 4.31
CA ALA A 53 -7.52 -26.18 4.72
C ALA A 53 -6.69 -25.16 5.52
N GLY A 54 -5.77 -25.63 6.37
CA GLY A 54 -4.82 -24.77 7.07
C GLY A 54 -3.92 -23.99 6.11
N ILE A 55 -3.32 -24.67 5.13
CA ILE A 55 -2.46 -24.05 4.11
C ILE A 55 -3.24 -23.03 3.27
N GLU A 56 -4.44 -23.37 2.81
CA GLU A 56 -5.30 -22.46 2.04
C GLU A 56 -5.70 -21.22 2.86
N ARG A 57 -5.96 -21.39 4.17
CA ARG A 57 -6.21 -20.25 5.07
C ARG A 57 -4.98 -19.36 5.18
N SER A 58 -3.80 -19.93 5.40
CA SER A 58 -2.56 -19.17 5.49
C SER A 58 -2.23 -18.43 4.19
N LEU A 59 -2.40 -19.07 3.03
CA LEU A 59 -2.24 -18.42 1.72
C LEU A 59 -3.17 -17.21 1.55
N LYS A 60 -4.45 -17.34 1.96
CA LYS A 60 -5.40 -16.23 1.92
C LYS A 60 -5.01 -15.10 2.87
N ALA A 61 -4.54 -15.42 4.07
CA ALA A 61 -4.08 -14.42 5.04
C ALA A 61 -2.86 -13.65 4.50
N VAL A 62 -1.85 -14.37 4.01
CA VAL A 62 -0.64 -13.77 3.43
C VAL A 62 -0.95 -12.93 2.18
N ALA A 63 -1.92 -13.35 1.35
CA ALA A 63 -2.38 -12.55 0.23
C ALA A 63 -3.05 -11.24 0.70
N ALA A 64 -3.83 -11.26 1.77
CA ALA A 64 -4.42 -10.06 2.36
C ALA A 64 -3.32 -9.12 2.92
N TYR A 65 -2.33 -9.66 3.63
CA TYR A 65 -1.19 -8.88 4.12
C TYR A 65 -0.38 -8.26 2.98
N LYS A 66 -0.21 -8.97 1.86
CA LYS A 66 0.46 -8.41 0.66
C LYS A 66 -0.25 -7.17 0.13
N THR A 67 -1.59 -7.18 0.05
CA THR A 67 -2.36 -6.01 -0.35
C THR A 67 -2.19 -4.87 0.65
N ALA A 68 -2.34 -5.15 1.94
CA ALA A 68 -2.16 -4.16 3.01
C ALA A 68 -0.75 -3.53 2.99
N ASN A 69 0.30 -4.33 2.81
CA ASN A 69 1.68 -3.85 2.74
C ASN A 69 1.93 -2.99 1.52
N SER A 70 1.34 -3.33 0.36
CA SER A 70 1.45 -2.52 -0.85
C SER A 70 0.79 -1.16 -0.69
N GLU A 71 -0.37 -1.11 -0.01
CA GLU A 71 -1.05 0.15 0.32
C GLU A 71 -0.24 0.98 1.32
N ALA A 72 0.23 0.35 2.39
CA ALA A 72 1.07 0.99 3.40
C ALA A 72 2.34 1.57 2.78
N SER A 73 3.08 0.77 1.98
CA SER A 73 4.29 1.22 1.26
C SER A 73 4.00 2.43 0.38
N SER A 74 2.91 2.40 -0.40
CA SER A 74 2.53 3.53 -1.25
C SER A 74 2.24 4.81 -0.46
N MET A 75 1.54 4.69 0.68
CA MET A 75 1.24 5.84 1.55
C MET A 75 2.51 6.38 2.23
N LEU A 76 3.37 5.50 2.75
CA LEU A 76 4.61 5.88 3.42
C LEU A 76 5.56 6.60 2.44
N SER A 77 5.73 6.07 1.24
CA SER A 77 6.58 6.70 0.22
C SER A 77 6.03 8.05 -0.27
N ALA A 78 4.70 8.17 -0.39
CA ALA A 78 4.08 9.46 -0.70
C ALA A 78 4.29 10.48 0.42
N ALA A 79 4.20 10.06 1.69
CA ALA A 79 4.48 10.91 2.84
C ALA A 79 5.97 11.31 2.90
N GLN A 80 6.90 10.40 2.58
CA GLN A 80 8.33 10.72 2.51
C GLN A 80 8.64 11.76 1.44
N LEU A 81 8.04 11.59 0.25
CA LEU A 81 8.22 12.52 -0.86
C LEU A 81 7.67 13.90 -0.49
N ALA A 82 6.49 13.95 0.11
CA ALA A 82 5.88 15.19 0.57
C ALA A 82 6.77 15.91 1.59
N LEU A 83 7.24 15.21 2.63
CA LEU A 83 8.15 15.80 3.63
C LEU A 83 9.51 16.19 3.04
N GLY A 84 10.03 15.41 2.09
CA GLY A 84 11.25 15.74 1.35
C GLY A 84 11.11 17.04 0.57
N ASN A 85 10.02 17.21 -0.18
CA ASN A 85 9.75 18.45 -0.91
C ASN A 85 9.62 19.66 0.03
N VAL A 86 8.96 19.50 1.17
CA VAL A 86 8.85 20.57 2.18
C VAL A 86 10.22 20.97 2.73
N GLN A 87 11.06 19.96 3.03
CA GLN A 87 12.42 20.19 3.51
C GLN A 87 13.28 20.91 2.45
N ASP A 88 13.23 20.45 1.20
CA ASP A 88 14.00 21.04 0.10
C ASP A 88 13.62 22.51 -0.14
N MET A 89 12.31 22.84 -0.09
CA MET A 89 11.83 24.23 -0.20
C MET A 89 12.39 25.12 0.92
N GLY A 90 12.52 24.59 2.14
CA GLY A 90 13.03 25.34 3.29
C GLY A 90 14.54 25.54 3.20
N GLN A 91 15.27 24.51 2.79
CA GLN A 91 16.72 24.55 2.58
C GLN A 91 17.12 25.48 1.44
N GLU A 92 16.29 25.60 0.40
CA GLU A 92 16.51 26.56 -0.68
C GLU A 92 16.18 28.01 -0.26
N LEU A 93 15.08 28.21 0.46
CA LEU A 93 14.59 29.54 0.82
C LEU A 93 15.38 30.21 1.95
N SER A 94 15.81 29.46 2.97
CA SER A 94 16.47 30.02 4.15
C SER A 94 17.75 30.84 3.81
N PRO A 95 18.69 30.35 2.98
CA PRO A 95 19.87 31.15 2.59
C PRO A 95 19.52 32.43 1.81
N ALA A 96 18.46 32.39 0.99
CA ALA A 96 17.98 33.55 0.25
C ALA A 96 17.41 34.61 1.21
N LEU A 97 16.63 34.19 2.21
CA LEU A 97 16.12 35.07 3.26
C LEU A 97 17.23 35.73 4.07
N LEU A 98 18.26 34.98 4.49
CA LEU A 98 19.41 35.56 5.18
C LEU A 98 20.15 36.58 4.31
N THR A 99 20.29 36.30 3.02
CA THR A 99 20.95 37.24 2.09
C THR A 99 20.13 38.52 1.94
N ALA A 100 18.81 38.41 1.79
CA ALA A 100 17.89 39.54 1.71
C ALA A 100 17.89 40.37 3.00
N ALA A 101 17.85 39.71 4.17
CA ALA A 101 17.89 40.35 5.47
C ALA A 101 19.19 41.15 5.68
N ASN A 102 20.35 40.54 5.39
CA ASN A 102 21.65 41.20 5.54
C ASN A 102 21.84 42.39 4.59
N ALA A 103 21.28 42.32 3.38
CA ALA A 103 21.34 43.42 2.43
C ALA A 103 20.45 44.61 2.85
N ALA A 104 19.36 44.34 3.57
CA ALA A 104 18.33 45.31 3.93
C ALA A 104 17.83 46.15 2.73
N ASP A 105 17.82 45.55 1.54
CA ASP A 105 17.39 46.17 0.30
C ASP A 105 15.92 45.85 -0.01
N VAL A 106 15.13 46.89 -0.27
CA VAL A 106 13.66 46.77 -0.48
C VAL A 106 13.32 45.87 -1.67
N THR A 107 14.11 45.91 -2.73
CA THR A 107 13.84 45.14 -3.95
C THR A 107 14.11 43.66 -3.70
N LEU A 108 15.22 43.34 -3.02
CA LEU A 108 15.59 41.97 -2.70
C LEU A 108 14.65 41.35 -1.66
N ILE A 109 14.25 42.13 -0.65
CA ILE A 109 13.24 41.75 0.35
C ILE A 109 11.91 41.47 -0.35
N GLY A 110 11.44 42.38 -1.22
CA GLY A 110 10.20 42.18 -1.98
C GLY A 110 10.22 40.87 -2.80
N ALA A 111 11.24 40.67 -3.63
CA ALA A 111 11.35 39.47 -4.45
C ALA A 111 11.44 38.16 -3.64
N THR A 112 12.19 38.16 -2.54
CA THR A 112 12.41 36.95 -1.73
C THR A 112 11.20 36.63 -0.84
N SER A 113 10.49 37.64 -0.35
CA SER A 113 9.23 37.44 0.37
C SER A 113 8.12 36.92 -0.54
N GLU A 114 8.06 37.38 -1.80
CA GLU A 114 7.12 36.82 -2.79
C GLU A 114 7.41 35.34 -3.06
N ASP A 115 8.68 34.94 -3.21
CA ASP A 115 9.07 33.53 -3.31
C ASP A 115 8.64 32.75 -2.06
N ALA A 116 8.88 33.30 -0.86
CA ALA A 116 8.45 32.70 0.40
C ALA A 116 6.93 32.50 0.47
N ARG A 117 6.14 33.49 0.03
CA ARG A 117 4.67 33.44 -0.01
C ARG A 117 4.17 32.35 -0.97
N GLN A 118 4.83 32.19 -2.12
CA GLN A 118 4.51 31.13 -3.08
C GLN A 118 4.88 29.74 -2.50
N LYS A 119 6.07 29.62 -1.91
CA LYS A 119 6.53 28.38 -1.27
C LYS A 119 5.67 28.00 -0.07
N PHE A 120 5.17 28.96 0.72
CA PHE A 120 4.22 28.68 1.79
C PHE A 120 2.95 28.00 1.25
N GLY A 121 2.35 28.54 0.18
CA GLY A 121 1.21 27.92 -0.48
C GLY A 121 1.53 26.52 -1.02
N ALA A 122 2.72 26.34 -1.59
CA ALA A 122 3.19 25.05 -2.10
C ALA A 122 3.40 24.00 -0.99
N VAL A 123 3.96 24.40 0.16
CA VAL A 123 4.15 23.55 1.34
C VAL A 123 2.79 23.10 1.88
N VAL A 124 1.85 24.03 2.08
CA VAL A 124 0.49 23.70 2.54
C VAL A 124 -0.21 22.77 1.54
N SER A 125 -0.07 23.01 0.24
CA SER A 125 -0.60 22.13 -0.81
C SER A 125 0.02 20.74 -0.76
N THR A 126 1.34 20.65 -0.53
CA THR A 126 2.08 19.38 -0.40
C THR A 126 1.62 18.57 0.81
N LEU A 127 1.35 19.23 1.94
CA LEU A 127 0.77 18.62 3.15
C LEU A 127 -0.71 18.28 3.01
N ASN A 128 -1.39 18.80 1.97
CA ASN A 128 -2.78 18.52 1.63
C ASN A 128 -2.94 17.47 0.51
N VAL A 129 -1.85 16.83 0.07
CA VAL A 129 -1.89 15.78 -0.95
C VAL A 129 -2.72 14.58 -0.49
N GLN A 130 -3.56 14.08 -1.40
CA GLN A 130 -4.49 12.98 -1.17
C GLN A 130 -4.29 11.85 -2.19
N PRO A 131 -3.29 10.97 -2.02
CA PRO A 131 -3.11 9.82 -2.90
C PRO A 131 -4.35 8.94 -2.83
N ALA A 132 -4.89 8.56 -3.99
CA ALA A 132 -6.13 7.79 -4.10
C ALA A 132 -7.33 8.40 -3.34
N GLY A 133 -7.38 9.73 -3.20
CA GLY A 133 -8.47 10.44 -2.52
C GLY A 133 -8.47 10.31 -1.00
N ARG A 134 -7.35 9.90 -0.39
CA ARG A 134 -7.17 9.82 1.06
C ARG A 134 -6.08 10.76 1.54
N SER A 135 -6.39 11.63 2.49
CA SER A 135 -5.40 12.52 3.11
C SER A 135 -4.35 11.75 3.89
N LEU A 136 -3.07 12.05 3.66
CA LEU A 136 -1.96 11.40 4.35
C LEU A 136 -1.75 11.95 5.76
N PHE A 137 -1.88 13.26 5.92
CA PHE A 137 -1.53 13.98 7.16
C PHE A 137 -2.77 14.39 7.98
N GLY A 138 -3.98 14.02 7.53
CA GLY A 138 -5.26 14.28 8.20
C GLY A 138 -5.69 13.21 9.21
N CYS A 139 -4.89 12.17 9.42
CA CYS A 139 -5.13 11.07 10.37
C CYS A 139 -6.45 10.34 10.08
N ALA A 140 -7.32 10.14 11.09
CA ALA A 140 -8.63 9.50 10.87
C ALA A 140 -9.56 10.29 9.92
N ALA A 141 -9.32 11.58 9.69
CA ALA A 141 -10.06 12.40 8.73
C ALA A 141 -9.42 12.28 7.33
N THR A 142 -9.54 11.10 6.72
CA THR A 142 -8.97 10.85 5.38
C THR A 142 -9.79 11.47 4.24
N ASP A 143 -11.00 11.95 4.52
CA ASP A 143 -12.00 12.43 3.55
C ASP A 143 -11.86 13.90 3.16
N ARG A 144 -10.89 14.61 3.73
CA ARG A 144 -10.71 16.06 3.60
C ARG A 144 -9.23 16.45 3.65
N PRO A 145 -8.86 17.67 3.20
CA PRO A 145 -7.51 18.19 3.38
C PRO A 145 -7.07 18.19 4.86
N ALA A 146 -5.77 18.06 5.12
CA ALA A 146 -5.23 18.06 6.48
C ALA A 146 -5.15 19.47 7.08
N LEU A 147 -4.94 20.47 6.23
CA LEU A 147 -4.78 21.89 6.56
C LEU A 147 -5.77 22.74 5.75
N ALA A 148 -6.15 23.89 6.30
CA ALA A 148 -6.76 24.96 5.52
C ALA A 148 -5.82 25.42 4.38
N SER A 149 -6.35 26.13 3.39
CA SER A 149 -5.52 26.62 2.29
C SER A 149 -4.47 27.61 2.79
N GLY A 150 -3.34 27.69 2.08
CA GLY A 150 -2.28 28.65 2.42
C GLY A 150 -2.78 30.10 2.42
N ASP A 151 -3.74 30.42 1.56
CA ASP A 151 -4.34 31.75 1.49
C ASP A 151 -5.22 32.05 2.71
N GLU A 152 -6.03 31.09 3.17
CA GLU A 152 -6.84 31.24 4.38
C GLU A 152 -5.97 31.39 5.63
N ILE A 153 -4.91 30.59 5.75
CA ILE A 153 -3.97 30.68 6.88
C ILE A 153 -3.25 32.04 6.85
N MET A 154 -2.74 32.46 5.70
CA MET A 154 -2.04 33.75 5.58
C MET A 154 -2.97 34.93 5.89
N ALA A 155 -4.22 34.90 5.42
CA ALA A 155 -5.20 35.95 5.70
C ALA A 155 -5.52 36.08 7.20
N GLU A 156 -5.64 34.94 7.91
CA GLU A 156 -5.87 34.93 9.35
C GLU A 156 -4.65 35.44 10.12
N LEU A 157 -3.43 35.05 9.72
CA LEU A 157 -2.19 35.54 10.32
C LEU A 157 -2.05 37.06 10.15
N MET A 158 -2.29 37.59 8.95
CA MET A 158 -2.27 39.03 8.70
C MET A 158 -3.31 39.80 9.54
N THR A 159 -4.46 39.18 9.79
CA THR A 159 -5.49 39.75 10.68
C THR A 159 -5.02 39.74 12.14
N THR A 160 -4.42 38.64 12.59
CA THR A 160 -3.93 38.46 13.96
C THR A 160 -2.78 39.42 14.29
N THR A 161 -1.89 39.70 13.32
CA THR A 161 -0.72 40.55 13.53
C THR A 161 -0.92 41.99 13.09
N ALA A 162 -2.15 42.41 12.74
CA ALA A 162 -2.41 43.75 12.20
C ALA A 162 -2.04 44.90 13.16
N ALA A 163 -2.02 44.65 14.47
CA ALA A 163 -1.65 45.63 15.49
C ALA A 163 -0.13 45.70 15.74
N GLU A 164 0.63 44.74 15.24
CA GLU A 164 2.07 44.62 15.49
C GLU A 164 2.88 45.44 14.48
N THR A 165 3.86 46.19 14.98
CA THR A 165 4.73 47.06 14.16
C THR A 165 6.19 46.66 14.20
N THR A 166 6.53 45.64 14.98
CA THR A 166 7.89 45.13 15.17
C THR A 166 7.96 43.67 14.78
N ALA A 167 9.12 43.22 14.30
CA ALA A 167 9.37 41.83 13.97
C ALA A 167 9.16 40.91 15.19
N ALA A 168 9.61 41.35 16.36
CA ALA A 168 9.44 40.60 17.61
C ALA A 168 7.96 40.44 18.00
N GLY A 169 7.15 41.48 17.81
CA GLY A 169 5.71 41.44 18.05
C GLY A 169 4.97 40.50 17.10
N ILE A 170 5.29 40.58 15.80
CA ILE A 170 4.75 39.67 14.77
C ILE A 170 5.13 38.23 15.09
N LEU A 171 6.40 37.95 15.39
CA LEU A 171 6.88 36.61 15.73
C LEU A 171 6.13 36.04 16.94
N ALA A 172 5.99 36.81 18.01
CA ALA A 172 5.26 36.39 19.20
C ALA A 172 3.77 36.09 18.91
N ALA A 173 3.13 36.89 18.05
CA ALA A 173 1.74 36.69 17.66
C ALA A 173 1.56 35.44 16.78
N VAL A 174 2.49 35.18 15.85
CA VAL A 174 2.50 33.98 15.00
C VAL A 174 2.75 32.74 15.85
N ASP A 175 3.74 32.77 16.76
CA ASP A 175 4.00 31.66 17.70
C ASP A 175 2.76 31.37 18.54
N ALA A 176 2.11 32.41 19.09
CA ALA A 176 0.87 32.24 19.84
C ALA A 176 -0.25 31.63 18.99
N TRP A 177 -0.37 31.98 17.71
CA TRP A 177 -1.38 31.43 16.82
C TRP A 177 -1.17 29.93 16.53
N PHE A 178 0.08 29.48 16.37
CA PHE A 178 0.43 28.09 16.08
C PHE A 178 0.52 27.18 17.32
N ASP A 179 1.04 27.68 18.45
CA ASP A 179 1.42 26.86 19.61
C ASP A 179 0.41 26.88 20.76
N THR A 180 -0.47 27.88 20.82
CA THR A 180 -1.46 27.94 21.88
C THR A 180 -2.47 26.80 21.73
N PRO A 181 -2.67 25.95 22.76
CA PRO A 181 -3.70 24.92 22.72
C PRO A 181 -5.09 25.55 22.54
N GLY A 182 -5.87 25.07 21.57
CA GLY A 182 -7.12 25.70 21.14
C GLY A 182 -6.92 27.07 20.47
N GLY A 183 -5.72 27.35 19.96
CA GLY A 183 -5.37 28.57 19.23
C GLY A 183 -5.87 28.58 17.79
N GLY A 184 -5.37 29.52 17.00
CA GLY A 184 -5.82 29.72 15.62
C GLY A 184 -5.48 28.55 14.69
N PHE A 185 -4.30 27.93 14.87
CA PHE A 185 -3.94 26.74 14.09
C PHE A 185 -4.87 25.56 14.37
N GLU A 186 -5.21 25.26 15.62
CA GLU A 186 -6.09 24.12 15.94
C GLU A 186 -7.56 24.37 15.55
N ASN A 187 -8.03 25.63 15.54
CA ASN A 187 -9.41 25.96 15.20
C ASN A 187 -9.65 26.19 13.71
N LEU A 188 -8.67 26.75 12.99
CA LEU A 188 -8.80 27.13 11.58
C LEU A 188 -7.76 26.42 10.71
N GLY A 189 -6.50 26.39 11.13
CA GLY A 189 -5.39 25.88 10.32
C GLY A 189 -5.43 24.36 10.10
N TYR A 190 -5.79 23.57 11.10
CA TYR A 190 -5.80 22.12 11.07
C TYR A 190 -7.22 21.60 10.89
N LEU A 191 -7.43 20.88 9.78
CA LEU A 191 -8.72 20.28 9.42
C LEU A 191 -8.75 18.76 9.66
N GLY A 192 -7.60 18.18 10.04
CA GLY A 192 -7.46 16.75 10.33
C GLY A 192 -8.15 16.30 11.62
N SER A 193 -8.03 15.01 11.92
CA SER A 193 -8.54 14.45 13.17
C SER A 193 -7.46 14.40 14.24
N VAL A 194 -7.87 14.64 15.49
CA VAL A 194 -7.05 14.35 16.69
C VAL A 194 -6.87 12.86 16.94
N ASN A 195 -7.66 12.01 16.29
CA ASN A 195 -7.53 10.57 16.37
C ASN A 195 -6.60 10.06 15.28
N ASP A 196 -5.64 9.24 15.65
CA ASP A 196 -4.72 8.58 14.72
C ASP A 196 -5.47 7.66 13.76
N MET A 197 -4.89 7.47 12.57
CA MET A 197 -5.33 6.40 11.70
C MET A 197 -5.00 5.06 12.38
N GLY A 198 -5.97 4.15 12.41
CA GLY A 198 -5.77 2.84 13.02
C GLY A 198 -4.59 2.07 12.41
N PRO A 199 -3.93 1.18 13.18
CA PRO A 199 -2.77 0.44 12.71
C PRO A 199 -3.11 -0.43 11.49
N LEU A 200 -2.21 -0.46 10.51
CA LEU A 200 -2.29 -1.39 9.39
C LEU A 200 -1.69 -2.73 9.82
N VAL A 201 -2.42 -3.82 9.63
CA VAL A 201 -1.91 -5.18 9.90
C VAL A 201 -1.05 -5.62 8.72
N ILE A 202 0.24 -5.85 8.96
CA ILE A 202 1.25 -6.08 7.92
C ILE A 202 1.79 -7.51 7.89
N ALA A 203 1.63 -8.25 8.98
CA ALA A 203 1.89 -9.68 9.07
C ALA A 203 1.09 -10.26 10.26
N ASP A 204 1.25 -11.56 10.52
CA ASP A 204 0.69 -12.17 11.73
C ASP A 204 1.31 -11.53 12.98
N ASP A 205 0.46 -11.06 13.89
CA ASP A 205 0.83 -10.31 15.10
C ASP A 205 1.70 -9.05 14.87
N GLU A 206 1.71 -8.51 13.64
CA GLU A 206 2.52 -7.33 13.31
C GLU A 206 1.70 -6.22 12.68
N THR A 207 1.85 -5.01 13.22
CA THR A 207 1.22 -3.79 12.71
C THR A 207 2.23 -2.69 12.39
N ALA A 208 1.87 -1.84 11.45
CA ALA A 208 2.54 -0.58 11.14
C ALA A 208 1.57 0.58 11.31
N GLU A 209 2.07 1.69 11.86
CA GLU A 209 1.31 2.91 12.09
C GLU A 209 1.95 4.06 11.32
N LEU A 210 1.13 4.83 10.61
CA LEU A 210 1.54 6.10 10.03
C LEU A 210 1.33 7.19 11.09
N SER A 211 2.40 7.53 11.82
CA SER A 211 2.32 8.45 12.95
C SER A 211 2.60 9.92 12.59
N VAL A 212 2.53 10.30 11.31
CA VAL A 212 2.85 11.68 10.89
C VAL A 212 1.54 12.46 10.67
N ARG A 213 1.38 13.54 11.41
CA ARG A 213 0.19 14.38 11.42
C ARG A 213 0.56 15.80 11.04
N ALA A 214 -0.31 16.54 10.34
CA ALA A 214 -0.02 17.92 9.95
C ALA A 214 0.07 18.89 11.15
N ASP A 215 -0.39 18.50 12.33
CA ASP A 215 -0.25 19.25 13.59
C ASP A 215 0.97 18.84 14.43
N ASP A 216 1.85 17.97 13.90
CA ASP A 216 3.12 17.68 14.55
C ASP A 216 3.93 18.98 14.75
N ALA A 217 4.61 19.10 15.89
CA ALA A 217 5.37 20.30 16.23
C ALA A 217 6.40 20.66 15.15
N ALA A 218 7.10 19.68 14.58
CA ALA A 218 8.09 19.95 13.53
C ALA A 218 7.45 20.51 12.25
N ILE A 219 6.25 20.04 11.89
CA ILE A 219 5.52 20.57 10.71
C ILE A 219 5.01 21.98 10.99
N ARG A 220 4.46 22.23 12.19
CA ARG A 220 4.05 23.58 12.61
C ARG A 220 5.21 24.55 12.59
N ASP A 221 6.36 24.16 13.13
CA ASP A 221 7.56 25.01 13.14
C ASP A 221 8.00 25.34 11.71
N THR A 222 8.07 24.34 10.82
CA THR A 222 8.38 24.61 9.40
C THR A 222 7.37 25.57 8.76
N LEU A 223 6.06 25.39 9.00
CA LEU A 223 5.01 26.29 8.50
C LEU A 223 5.16 27.72 9.03
N LYS A 224 5.56 27.91 10.29
CA LYS A 224 5.83 29.24 10.87
C LYS A 224 6.92 29.96 10.09
N GLY A 225 8.05 29.30 9.82
CA GLY A 225 9.15 29.90 9.05
C GLY A 225 8.68 30.43 7.68
N PHE A 226 7.96 29.61 6.92
CA PHE A 226 7.41 30.03 5.63
C PHE A 226 6.36 31.13 5.75
N ALA A 227 5.50 31.06 6.77
CA ALA A 227 4.47 32.06 7.01
C ALA A 227 5.10 33.42 7.36
N LEU A 228 6.06 33.47 8.29
CA LEU A 228 6.74 34.70 8.69
C LEU A 228 7.40 35.41 7.50
N ALA A 229 8.09 34.66 6.64
CA ALA A 229 8.70 35.22 5.43
C ALA A 229 7.64 35.64 4.39
N GLY A 230 6.55 34.90 4.24
CA GLY A 230 5.45 35.23 3.33
C GLY A 230 4.65 36.46 3.76
N MET A 231 4.52 36.71 5.07
CA MET A 231 3.85 37.91 5.60
C MET A 231 4.55 39.21 5.21
N VAL A 232 5.87 39.17 4.96
CA VAL A 232 6.62 40.32 4.43
C VAL A 232 6.13 40.71 3.03
N ALA A 233 5.72 39.74 2.21
CA ALA A 233 5.17 40.00 0.88
C ALA A 233 3.79 40.68 0.96
N GLU A 234 3.02 40.34 1.98
CA GLU A 234 1.73 40.97 2.29
C GLU A 234 1.91 42.35 2.97
N GLY A 235 3.16 42.78 3.17
CA GLY A 235 3.52 44.12 3.66
C GLY A 235 3.73 44.22 5.17
N ALA A 236 3.83 43.11 5.91
CA ALA A 236 4.09 43.11 7.35
C ALA A 236 5.59 43.05 7.69
N PRO A 237 6.10 43.85 8.63
CA PRO A 237 5.50 45.05 9.21
C PRO A 237 5.45 46.23 8.21
N ALA A 238 4.42 47.07 8.35
CA ALA A 238 4.09 48.11 7.36
C ALA A 238 5.19 49.17 7.23
N GLY A 239 5.82 49.23 6.05
CA GLY A 239 6.72 50.32 5.64
C GLY A 239 8.06 50.40 6.39
N ASN A 240 8.41 49.40 7.19
CA ASN A 240 9.65 49.37 7.94
C ASN A 240 10.57 48.26 7.42
N VAL A 241 11.52 48.65 6.56
CA VAL A 241 12.44 47.73 5.88
C VAL A 241 13.36 47.02 6.86
N GLN A 242 13.79 47.70 7.93
CA GLN A 242 14.65 47.10 8.97
C GLN A 242 13.90 46.01 9.73
N GLU A 243 12.64 46.23 10.06
CA GLU A 243 11.81 45.23 10.74
C GLU A 243 11.41 44.09 9.79
N GLN A 244 11.19 44.37 8.49
CA GLN A 244 11.00 43.33 7.48
C GLN A 244 12.24 42.44 7.32
N ALA A 245 13.44 43.05 7.30
CA ALA A 245 14.71 42.32 7.28
C ALA A 245 14.88 41.45 8.54
N ALA A 246 14.58 41.99 9.73
CA ALA A 246 14.64 41.23 10.98
C ALA A 246 13.63 40.05 11.00
N LEU A 247 12.44 40.23 10.42
CA LEU A 247 11.45 39.17 10.29
C LEU A 247 11.92 38.07 9.32
N MET A 248 12.59 38.43 8.22
CA MET A 248 13.20 37.47 7.30
C MET A 248 14.34 36.67 7.94
N GLU A 249 15.18 37.32 8.74
CA GLU A 249 16.24 36.66 9.50
C GLU A 249 15.64 35.64 10.47
N ALA A 250 14.63 36.03 11.25
CA ALA A 250 13.95 35.14 12.17
C ALA A 250 13.24 33.96 11.46
N ALA A 251 12.62 34.22 10.29
CA ALA A 251 12.04 33.18 9.47
C ALA A 251 13.08 32.16 8.98
N ALA A 252 14.25 32.65 8.55
CA ALA A 252 15.35 31.80 8.10
C ALA A 252 15.95 30.95 9.23
N GLU A 253 16.14 31.53 10.42
CA GLU A 253 16.58 30.83 11.63
C GLU A 253 15.58 29.75 12.05
N ASN A 254 14.28 30.06 11.99
CA ASN A 254 13.22 29.09 12.26
C ASN A 254 13.25 27.92 11.26
N MET A 255 13.43 28.20 9.96
CA MET A 255 13.58 27.14 8.95
C MET A 255 14.80 26.25 9.23
N LEU A 256 15.95 26.84 9.56
CA LEU A 256 17.18 26.10 9.88
C LEU A 256 17.03 25.22 11.11
N THR A 257 16.33 25.69 12.14
CA THR A 257 16.10 24.93 13.37
C THR A 257 15.04 23.84 13.20
N SER A 258 14.01 24.08 12.39
CA SER A 258 12.95 23.11 12.09
C SER A 258 13.39 21.97 11.15
N ASP A 259 14.42 22.18 10.33
CA ASP A 259 14.98 21.17 9.40
C ASP A 259 15.35 19.85 10.11
N GLY A 260 15.95 19.94 11.30
CA GLY A 260 16.25 18.78 12.13
C GLY A 260 14.99 18.03 12.59
N GLY A 261 13.90 18.75 12.86
CA GLY A 261 12.60 18.18 13.19
C GLY A 261 12.00 17.39 12.03
N VAL A 262 11.99 17.98 10.82
CA VAL A 262 11.51 17.31 9.60
C VAL A 262 12.38 16.09 9.27
N THR A 263 13.70 16.21 9.40
CA THR A 263 14.63 15.09 9.23
C THR A 263 14.31 13.93 10.18
N ASN A 264 14.02 14.23 11.45
CA ASN A 264 13.62 13.21 12.42
C ASN A 264 12.28 12.56 12.07
N LEU A 265 11.29 13.33 11.60
CA LEU A 265 10.03 12.77 11.10
C LEU A 265 10.24 11.83 9.92
N ARG A 266 11.05 12.25 8.94
CA ARG A 266 11.43 11.42 7.78
C ARG A 266 12.19 10.18 8.21
N ALA A 267 13.09 10.27 9.18
CA ALA A 267 13.81 9.11 9.70
C ALA A 267 12.88 8.10 10.39
N ARG A 268 11.92 8.57 11.20
CA ARG A 268 10.88 7.73 11.82
C ARG A 268 10.02 7.04 10.76
N LEU A 269 9.62 7.78 9.73
CA LEU A 269 8.84 7.24 8.61
C LEU A 269 9.62 6.16 7.87
N GLY A 270 10.92 6.38 7.62
CA GLY A 270 11.81 5.40 7.00
C GLY A 270 11.99 4.12 7.81
N ALA A 271 11.96 4.20 9.14
CA ALA A 271 11.97 3.01 10.00
C ALA A 271 10.67 2.19 9.85
N VAL A 272 9.52 2.85 9.65
CA VAL A 272 8.25 2.18 9.37
C VAL A 272 8.26 1.56 7.96
N GLU A 273 8.79 2.27 6.95
CA GLU A 273 8.98 1.73 5.60
C GLU A 273 9.82 0.45 5.62
N ALA A 274 10.98 0.47 6.29
CA ALA A 274 11.84 -0.70 6.41
C ALA A 274 11.15 -1.88 7.11
N ARG A 275 10.27 -1.60 8.08
CA ARG A 275 9.47 -2.63 8.76
C ARG A 275 8.44 -3.26 7.82
N VAL A 276 7.73 -2.44 7.05
CA VAL A 276 6.76 -2.92 6.03
C VAL A 276 7.47 -3.74 4.96
N ASP A 277 8.62 -3.29 4.46
CA ASP A 277 9.41 -4.01 3.47
C ASP A 277 9.91 -5.35 4.00
N GLY A 278 10.39 -5.38 5.26
CA GLY A 278 10.79 -6.60 5.94
C GLY A 278 9.64 -7.59 6.15
N ALA A 279 8.45 -7.09 6.47
CA ALA A 279 7.23 -7.92 6.56
C ALA A 279 6.81 -8.45 5.18
N GLN A 280 6.87 -7.62 4.12
CA GLN A 280 6.58 -8.04 2.76
C GLN A 280 7.52 -9.15 2.27
N ALA A 281 8.83 -9.03 2.54
CA ALA A 281 9.80 -10.06 2.20
C ALA A 281 9.51 -11.39 2.91
N ARG A 282 9.22 -11.34 4.23
CA ARG A 282 8.82 -12.53 5.02
C ARG A 282 7.54 -13.16 4.50
N ASN A 283 6.48 -12.36 4.32
CA ASN A 283 5.20 -12.81 3.79
C ASN A 283 5.36 -13.48 2.42
N SER A 284 6.22 -12.94 1.55
CA SER A 284 6.50 -13.56 0.25
C SER A 284 7.21 -14.92 0.37
N ALA A 285 8.13 -15.06 1.32
CA ALA A 285 8.81 -16.34 1.58
C ALA A 285 7.84 -17.38 2.17
N GLU A 286 6.97 -16.96 3.09
CA GLU A 286 5.93 -17.81 3.66
C GLU A 286 4.92 -18.26 2.60
N ALA A 287 4.47 -17.34 1.72
CA ALA A 287 3.60 -17.68 0.60
C ALA A 287 4.22 -18.79 -0.27
N ALA A 288 5.49 -18.66 -0.64
CA ALA A 288 6.19 -19.66 -1.44
C ALA A 288 6.29 -21.02 -0.72
N ALA A 289 6.54 -21.03 0.59
CA ALA A 289 6.58 -22.25 1.39
C ALA A 289 5.19 -22.93 1.44
N TYR A 290 4.12 -22.16 1.64
CA TYR A 290 2.75 -22.66 1.62
C TYR A 290 2.33 -23.16 0.23
N GLU A 291 2.76 -22.50 -0.85
CA GLU A 291 2.53 -22.95 -2.22
C GLU A 291 3.26 -24.27 -2.53
N LEU A 292 4.49 -24.43 -2.03
CA LEU A 292 5.23 -25.68 -2.14
C LEU A 292 4.52 -26.82 -1.38
N ALA A 293 4.19 -26.60 -0.11
CA ALA A 293 3.47 -27.58 0.71
C ALA A 293 2.10 -27.94 0.09
N ARG A 294 1.40 -26.97 -0.49
CA ARG A 294 0.18 -27.21 -1.25
C ARG A 294 0.44 -28.10 -2.47
N THR A 295 1.49 -27.83 -3.22
CA THR A 295 1.86 -28.62 -4.41
C THR A 295 2.28 -30.04 -4.03
N GLU A 296 2.93 -30.25 -2.89
CA GLU A 296 3.21 -31.61 -2.38
C GLU A 296 1.93 -32.39 -2.08
N LEU A 297 0.90 -31.73 -1.56
CA LEU A 297 -0.36 -32.38 -1.20
C LEU A 297 -1.24 -32.69 -2.42
N ILE A 298 -1.35 -31.75 -3.36
CA ILE A 298 -2.34 -31.82 -4.45
C ILE A 298 -1.74 -31.72 -5.85
N GLY A 299 -0.42 -31.64 -5.98
CA GLY A 299 0.27 -31.63 -7.27
C GLY A 299 0.16 -32.97 -7.98
N ALA A 300 -0.02 -32.90 -9.30
CA ALA A 300 0.06 -34.06 -10.18
C ALA A 300 1.34 -33.96 -11.01
N ASP A 301 2.13 -35.03 -11.05
CA ASP A 301 3.29 -35.10 -11.94
C ASP A 301 2.80 -35.26 -13.39
N PRO A 302 3.11 -34.31 -14.29
CA PRO A 302 2.65 -34.37 -15.68
C PRO A 302 3.23 -35.57 -16.45
N TYR A 303 4.41 -36.08 -16.09
CA TYR A 303 4.99 -37.26 -16.71
C TYR A 303 4.24 -38.54 -16.28
N GLU A 304 3.98 -38.67 -14.99
CA GLU A 304 3.18 -39.80 -14.48
C GLU A 304 1.75 -39.76 -15.04
N ALA A 305 1.14 -38.58 -15.10
CA ALA A 305 -0.18 -38.38 -15.69
C ALA A 305 -0.20 -38.72 -17.18
N ALA A 306 0.83 -38.33 -17.94
CA ALA A 306 0.95 -38.64 -19.36
C ALA A 306 1.11 -40.16 -19.60
N SER A 307 1.98 -40.83 -18.85
CA SER A 307 2.15 -42.29 -18.93
C SER A 307 0.87 -43.03 -18.55
N ALA A 308 0.17 -42.59 -17.51
CA ALA A 308 -1.11 -43.16 -17.12
C ALA A 308 -2.20 -42.91 -18.17
N LEU A 309 -2.22 -41.73 -18.79
CA LEU A 309 -3.17 -41.36 -19.84
C LEU A 309 -2.97 -42.26 -21.08
N GLU A 310 -1.72 -42.49 -21.49
CA GLU A 310 -1.38 -43.40 -22.59
C GLU A 310 -1.83 -44.85 -22.30
N ALA A 311 -1.63 -45.32 -21.06
CA ALA A 311 -2.14 -46.62 -20.63
C ALA A 311 -3.68 -46.69 -20.70
N VAL A 312 -4.39 -45.62 -20.34
CA VAL A 312 -5.86 -45.56 -20.46
C VAL A 312 -6.30 -45.55 -21.92
N TYR A 313 -5.61 -44.83 -22.81
CA TYR A 313 -5.87 -44.89 -24.26
C TYR A 313 -5.76 -46.32 -24.80
N SER A 314 -4.67 -47.02 -24.46
CA SER A 314 -4.46 -48.42 -24.88
C SER A 314 -5.56 -49.36 -24.34
N GLN A 315 -6.00 -49.16 -23.09
CA GLN A 315 -7.10 -49.94 -22.50
C GLN A 315 -8.44 -49.68 -23.20
N ILE A 316 -8.72 -48.44 -23.57
CA ILE A 316 -9.93 -48.07 -24.32
C ILE A 316 -9.92 -48.73 -25.71
N GLU A 317 -8.79 -48.69 -26.42
CA GLU A 317 -8.63 -49.32 -27.72
C GLU A 317 -8.81 -50.85 -27.63
N THR A 318 -8.21 -51.48 -26.62
CA THR A 318 -8.36 -52.90 -26.35
C THR A 318 -9.82 -53.26 -26.04
N LEU A 319 -10.48 -52.48 -25.18
CA LEU A 319 -11.89 -52.69 -24.84
C LEU A 319 -12.80 -52.61 -26.07
N TYR A 320 -12.60 -51.63 -26.95
CA TYR A 320 -13.37 -51.50 -28.18
C TYR A 320 -13.08 -52.64 -29.15
N THR A 321 -11.81 -53.07 -29.27
CA THR A 321 -11.41 -54.20 -30.13
C THR A 321 -12.06 -55.50 -29.65
N VAL A 322 -12.01 -55.79 -28.35
CA VAL A 322 -12.67 -56.96 -27.75
C VAL A 322 -14.18 -56.89 -27.90
N THR A 323 -14.80 -55.73 -27.67
CA THR A 323 -16.24 -55.54 -27.83
C THR A 323 -16.67 -55.77 -29.29
N ALA A 324 -15.90 -55.27 -30.26
CA ALA A 324 -16.14 -55.51 -31.68
C ALA A 324 -16.00 -56.99 -32.05
N HIS A 325 -15.00 -57.69 -31.50
CA HIS A 325 -14.82 -59.13 -31.71
C HIS A 325 -15.97 -59.94 -31.13
N ILE A 326 -16.43 -59.64 -29.91
CA ILE A 326 -17.58 -60.31 -29.27
C ILE A 326 -18.88 -60.03 -30.02
N ALA A 327 -19.10 -58.79 -30.48
CA ALA A 327 -20.28 -58.44 -31.29
C ALA A 327 -20.27 -59.09 -32.69
N GLY A 328 -19.08 -59.42 -33.22
CA GLY A 328 -18.90 -60.12 -34.49
C GLY A 328 -19.01 -61.64 -34.39
N LEU A 329 -18.95 -62.24 -33.20
CA LEU A 329 -19.19 -63.68 -32.99
C LEU A 329 -20.68 -63.98 -33.16
N THR A 330 -21.05 -64.45 -34.35
CA THR A 330 -22.40 -64.97 -34.59
C THR A 330 -22.48 -66.44 -34.18
N PHE A 331 -23.64 -66.90 -33.67
CA PHE A 331 -23.88 -68.31 -33.33
C PHE A 331 -23.48 -69.29 -34.46
N THR A 332 -23.53 -68.81 -35.70
CA THR A 332 -23.13 -69.52 -36.92
C THR A 332 -21.64 -69.83 -37.03
N ASP A 333 -20.75 -69.03 -36.43
CA ASP A 333 -19.29 -69.27 -36.44
C ASP A 333 -18.84 -70.27 -35.37
N TYR A 334 -19.65 -70.48 -34.33
CA TYR A 334 -19.39 -71.48 -33.27
C TYR A 334 -19.78 -72.90 -33.68
N MET A 335 -20.62 -73.05 -34.71
CA MET A 335 -21.14 -74.34 -35.19
C MET A 335 -20.37 -74.96 -36.36
N LYS A 336 -19.22 -74.39 -36.75
CA LYS A 336 -18.25 -75.02 -37.65
C LYS A 336 -17.11 -75.65 -36.85
#